data_AF-A0A9E0A4W9-F1
#
_entry.id   AF-A0A9E0A4W9-F1
#
_cell.length_a   1.000
_cell.length_b   1.000
_cell.length_c   1.000
_cell.angle_alpha   90.00
_cell.angle_beta   90.00
_cell.angle_gamma   90.00
#
_symmetry.space_group_name_H-M   'P 1'
#
loop_
_entity.id
_entity.type
_entity.pdbx_description
1 polymer ?
#
loop_
_entity_poly.entity_id
_entity_poly.type
_entity_poly.pdbx_seq_one_letter_code
_entity_poly.pdbx_strand_id
1 'polypeptide(L)'
;MRYIVLSFLALVGCTRQSDTERLSRSIDTLSSEIAKLRNELNSRDSLGRKKVFPPNDTVTKATVRVKPKPPKIIKKDTLRVKQKEKPQIADTLLYHFAGGVISVKVYPWVDSKQLIEVYSLKGGVVITLENINLSYNVSNTLHFRSDGSLERVNEHFNPGASMYWYDTVIHFEPDNEPTWKITYQYPQRTVEDSMGEKYLWDRNQKRWVKQEIVIETIQPSAP
;
A
#
# COMPACT_ATOMS: atom_id res chain seq x y z
N MET A 1 6.05 71.89 18.97
CA MET A 1 4.79 71.45 18.31
C MET A 1 5.05 71.34 16.82
N ARG A 2 4.69 70.18 16.22
CA ARG A 2 4.13 69.91 14.87
C ARG A 2 4.62 70.85 13.74
N TYR A 3 5.30 70.40 12.68
CA TYR A 3 4.91 69.40 11.69
C TYR A 3 6.16 68.79 11.02
N ILE A 4 6.14 67.49 10.71
CA ILE A 4 6.65 66.86 9.47
C ILE A 4 5.98 65.48 9.44
N VAL A 5 5.04 65.33 8.51
CA VAL A 5 4.41 64.08 8.10
C VAL A 5 4.81 63.88 6.64
N LEU A 6 4.93 62.61 6.24
CA LEU A 6 5.26 62.07 4.91
C LEU A 6 6.75 61.90 4.63
N SER A 7 7.21 60.65 4.71
CA SER A 7 7.55 59.85 3.52
C SER A 7 8.20 58.54 3.96
N PHE A 8 7.45 57.44 4.10
CA PHE A 8 7.96 56.06 4.03
C PHE A 8 6.75 55.09 3.99
N LEU A 9 6.04 55.07 2.86
CA LEU A 9 4.99 54.09 2.59
C LEU A 9 5.04 53.73 1.10
N ALA A 10 6.14 53.11 0.69
CA ALA A 10 6.24 52.41 -0.57
C ALA A 10 7.37 51.39 -0.43
N LEU A 11 7.05 50.16 0.01
CA LEU A 11 7.89 48.96 -0.21
C LEU A 11 7.28 47.63 0.27
N VAL A 12 5.99 47.54 0.60
CA VAL A 12 5.36 46.26 1.02
C VAL A 12 4.36 45.71 -0.03
N GLY A 13 4.56 46.07 -1.31
CA GLY A 13 3.64 45.69 -2.40
C GLY A 13 4.16 44.66 -3.40
N CYS A 14 5.46 44.40 -3.49
CA CYS A 14 6.02 43.74 -4.69
C CYS A 14 6.47 42.28 -4.54
N THR A 15 6.39 41.65 -3.36
CA THR A 15 6.85 40.25 -3.19
C THR A 15 5.72 39.22 -3.28
N ARG A 16 4.47 39.58 -2.99
CA ARG A 16 3.33 38.65 -3.11
C ARG A 16 2.99 38.32 -4.57
N GLN A 17 3.16 39.29 -5.46
CA GLN A 17 2.82 39.13 -6.89
C GLN A 17 3.81 38.18 -7.59
N SER A 18 5.11 38.22 -7.23
CA SER A 18 6.12 37.33 -7.80
C SER A 18 5.93 35.87 -7.42
N ASP A 19 5.47 35.60 -6.20
CA ASP A 19 5.27 34.24 -5.71
C ASP A 19 4.00 33.62 -6.29
N THR A 20 2.92 34.40 -6.45
CA THR A 20 1.72 33.96 -7.16
C THR A 20 1.98 33.69 -8.65
N GLU A 21 2.81 34.51 -9.30
CA GLU A 21 3.19 34.29 -10.70
C GLU A 21 4.10 33.07 -10.88
N ARG A 22 5.03 32.83 -9.95
CA ARG A 22 5.85 31.62 -9.92
C ARG A 22 4.99 30.37 -9.74
N LEU A 23 4.06 30.42 -8.80
CA LEU A 23 3.16 29.30 -8.54
C LEU A 23 2.22 29.03 -9.73
N SER A 24 1.68 30.08 -10.36
CA SER A 24 0.88 29.95 -11.59
C SER A 24 1.68 29.31 -12.72
N ARG A 25 2.94 29.73 -12.94
CA ARG A 25 3.80 29.12 -13.95
C ARG A 25 4.07 27.64 -13.66
N SER A 26 4.27 27.28 -12.39
CA SER A 26 4.44 25.88 -11.99
C SER A 26 3.19 25.05 -12.29
N ILE A 27 2.00 25.58 -12.01
CA ILE A 27 0.71 24.95 -12.33
C ILE A 27 0.56 24.75 -13.84
N ASP A 28 0.91 25.76 -14.64
CA ASP A 28 0.82 25.68 -16.10
C ASP A 28 1.79 24.63 -16.68
N THR A 29 3.02 24.55 -16.16
CA THR A 29 3.98 23.50 -16.56
C THR A 29 3.49 22.11 -16.18
N LEU A 30 2.95 21.92 -14.98
CA LEU A 30 2.43 20.63 -14.53
C LEU A 30 1.19 20.21 -15.34
N SER A 31 0.29 21.15 -15.64
CA SER A 31 -0.87 20.93 -16.49
C SER A 31 -0.46 20.50 -17.90
N SER A 32 0.56 21.15 -18.47
CA SER A 32 1.13 20.79 -19.76
C SER A 32 1.75 19.39 -19.76
N GLU A 33 2.46 19.03 -18.69
CA GLU A 33 3.10 17.72 -18.55
C GLU A 33 2.06 16.60 -18.40
N ILE A 34 0.98 16.84 -17.64
CA ILE A 34 -0.17 15.92 -17.55
C ILE A 34 -0.85 15.75 -18.90
N ALA A 35 -1.06 16.82 -19.66
CA ALA A 35 -1.64 16.76 -21.00
C ALA A 35 -0.76 15.97 -21.96
N LYS A 36 0.57 16.14 -21.88
CA LYS A 36 1.55 15.40 -22.67
C LYS A 36 1.55 13.91 -22.31
N LEU A 37 1.56 13.57 -21.03
CA LEU A 37 1.50 12.19 -20.56
C LEU A 37 0.18 11.50 -20.94
N ARG A 38 -0.97 12.20 -20.88
CA ARG A 38 -2.25 11.69 -21.37
C ARG A 38 -2.21 11.41 -22.87
N ASN A 39 -1.59 12.29 -23.66
CA ASN A 39 -1.44 12.08 -25.10
C ASN A 39 -0.47 10.93 -25.43
N GLU A 40 0.60 10.75 -24.65
CA GLU A 40 1.51 9.60 -24.76
C GLU A 40 0.83 8.28 -24.36
N LEU A 41 -0.07 8.30 -23.38
CA LEU A 41 -0.86 7.14 -23.00
C LEU A 41 -1.87 6.77 -24.10
N ASN A 42 -2.58 7.76 -24.63
CA ASN A 42 -3.55 7.57 -25.72
C ASN A 42 -2.88 7.10 -27.02
N SER A 43 -1.67 7.58 -27.33
CA SER A 43 -0.91 7.10 -28.49
C SER A 43 -0.37 5.68 -28.30
N ARG A 44 -0.02 5.29 -27.07
CA ARG A 44 0.34 3.90 -26.72
C ARG A 44 -0.85 2.93 -26.80
N ASP A 45 -2.05 3.35 -26.38
CA ASP A 45 -3.27 2.54 -26.52
C ASP A 45 -3.68 2.34 -27.99
N SER A 46 -3.36 3.30 -28.87
CA SER A 46 -3.62 3.17 -30.31
C SER A 46 -2.71 2.14 -31.02
N LEU A 47 -1.59 1.75 -30.42
CA LEU A 47 -0.66 0.72 -30.92
C LEU A 47 -0.92 -0.69 -30.36
N GLY A 48 -1.92 -0.84 -29.49
CA GLY A 48 -2.25 -2.10 -28.79
C GLY A 48 -3.41 -2.92 -29.35
N ARG A 49 -4.07 -2.53 -30.45
CA ARG A 49 -5.15 -3.35 -31.05
C ARG A 49 -4.62 -4.43 -31.99
N LYS A 50 -4.09 -5.51 -31.42
CA LYS A 50 -3.98 -6.81 -32.12
C LYS A 50 -5.25 -7.65 -31.87
N LYS A 51 -6.10 -7.66 -32.91
CA LYS A 51 -7.10 -8.67 -33.32
C LYS A 51 -7.65 -9.63 -32.24
N VAL A 52 -8.88 -9.33 -31.81
CA VAL A 52 -9.85 -10.30 -31.32
C VAL A 52 -10.27 -11.19 -32.50
N PHE A 53 -10.09 -12.51 -32.39
CA PHE A 53 -10.68 -13.48 -33.31
C PHE A 53 -12.08 -13.88 -32.81
N PRO A 54 -13.09 -13.98 -33.70
CA PRO A 54 -14.44 -14.41 -33.33
C PRO A 54 -14.55 -15.95 -33.22
N PRO A 55 -15.53 -16.47 -32.46
CA PRO A 55 -15.76 -17.90 -32.31
C PRO A 55 -16.52 -18.43 -33.54
N ASN A 56 -16.02 -19.52 -34.14
CA ASN A 56 -16.76 -20.29 -35.13
C ASN A 56 -17.24 -21.59 -34.47
N ASP A 57 -18.54 -21.68 -34.25
CA ASP A 57 -19.27 -22.93 -34.12
C ASP A 57 -19.25 -23.65 -35.46
N THR A 58 -18.95 -24.95 -35.44
CA THR A 58 -19.76 -26.07 -35.97
C THR A 58 -18.83 -27.27 -36.15
N VAL A 59 -19.17 -28.42 -35.56
CA VAL A 59 -19.11 -29.79 -36.15
C VAL A 59 -19.27 -30.85 -35.04
N THR A 60 -20.48 -31.44 -35.07
CA THR A 60 -20.83 -32.86 -34.85
C THR A 60 -20.77 -33.48 -33.45
N LYS A 61 -22.00 -33.67 -32.92
CA LYS A 61 -22.40 -34.60 -31.86
C LYS A 61 -21.82 -36.00 -32.05
N ALA A 62 -21.18 -36.53 -31.00
CA ALA A 62 -21.16 -37.96 -30.70
C ALA A 62 -21.61 -38.16 -29.26
N THR A 63 -22.85 -38.65 -29.11
CA THR A 63 -23.44 -38.99 -27.82
C THR A 63 -22.88 -40.32 -27.34
N VAL A 64 -22.13 -40.34 -26.23
CA VAL A 64 -21.86 -41.56 -25.47
C VAL A 64 -22.51 -41.43 -24.10
N ARG A 65 -23.59 -42.21 -23.91
CA ARG A 65 -24.26 -42.40 -22.61
C ARG A 65 -23.37 -43.23 -21.69
N VAL A 66 -23.05 -42.71 -20.50
CA VAL A 66 -22.54 -43.52 -19.38
C VAL A 66 -23.54 -43.46 -18.23
N LYS A 67 -24.04 -44.63 -17.83
CA LYS A 67 -24.99 -44.82 -16.72
C LYS A 67 -24.28 -44.60 -15.37
N PRO A 68 -24.90 -43.91 -14.40
CA PRO A 68 -24.33 -43.77 -13.06
C PRO A 68 -24.59 -45.01 -12.21
N LYS A 69 -23.55 -45.51 -11.53
CA LYS A 69 -23.64 -46.57 -10.51
C LYS A 69 -23.51 -45.92 -9.12
N PRO A 70 -24.37 -46.24 -8.13
CA PRO A 70 -24.38 -45.55 -6.85
C PRO A 70 -23.19 -45.97 -5.95
N PRO A 71 -22.69 -45.08 -5.07
CA PRO A 71 -21.58 -45.36 -4.19
C PRO A 71 -22.00 -46.25 -3.01
N LYS A 72 -21.17 -47.27 -2.70
CA LYS A 72 -21.30 -48.11 -1.51
C LYS A 72 -20.80 -47.34 -0.28
N ILE A 73 -21.63 -47.28 0.75
CA ILE A 73 -21.26 -46.84 2.11
C ILE A 73 -20.46 -47.96 2.77
N ILE A 74 -19.24 -47.67 3.25
CA ILE A 74 -18.45 -48.55 4.11
C ILE A 74 -18.23 -47.84 5.46
N LYS A 75 -18.48 -48.58 6.54
CA LYS A 75 -18.53 -48.15 7.94
C LYS A 75 -17.15 -47.72 8.45
N LYS A 76 -17.17 -46.76 9.38
CA LYS A 76 -16.02 -46.20 10.07
C LYS A 76 -15.74 -47.04 11.32
N ASP A 77 -14.76 -47.94 11.23
CA ASP A 77 -14.20 -48.61 12.40
C ASP A 77 -12.90 -47.93 12.86
N THR A 78 -12.80 -47.86 14.18
CA THR A 78 -11.90 -47.04 14.98
C THR A 78 -10.44 -47.48 14.85
N LEU A 79 -9.55 -46.57 14.44
CA LEU A 79 -8.11 -46.68 14.71
C LEU A 79 -7.67 -45.47 15.55
N ARG A 80 -7.47 -45.71 16.85
CA ARG A 80 -6.77 -44.79 17.76
C ARG A 80 -5.29 -44.78 17.35
N VAL A 81 -4.85 -43.70 16.71
CA VAL A 81 -3.41 -43.41 16.58
C VAL A 81 -2.98 -42.68 17.84
N LYS A 82 -2.06 -43.30 18.59
CA LYS A 82 -1.33 -42.64 19.68
C LYS A 82 -0.59 -41.44 19.08
N GLN A 83 -0.97 -40.24 19.50
CA GLN A 83 -0.24 -39.02 19.18
C GLN A 83 1.09 -39.06 19.95
N LYS A 84 2.19 -39.22 19.21
CA LYS A 84 3.51 -38.82 19.67
C LYS A 84 4.29 -38.24 18.49
N GLU A 85 4.89 -37.09 18.80
CA GLU A 85 5.90 -36.32 18.06
C GLU A 85 5.43 -35.35 16.96
N LYS A 86 5.80 -34.08 17.19
CA LYS A 86 5.73 -32.93 16.29
C LYS A 86 6.44 -33.25 14.96
N PRO A 87 5.97 -32.69 13.83
CA PRO A 87 6.87 -32.35 12.74
C PRO A 87 7.59 -31.03 13.05
N GLN A 88 8.89 -31.08 12.85
CA GLN A 88 9.93 -30.12 13.10
C GLN A 88 10.02 -29.12 11.93
N ILE A 89 10.12 -27.83 12.29
CA ILE A 89 10.61 -26.66 11.55
C ILE A 89 9.83 -26.28 10.28
N ALA A 90 8.97 -25.27 10.42
CA ALA A 90 8.57 -24.47 9.28
C ALA A 90 9.77 -23.59 8.89
N ASP A 91 10.20 -23.70 7.63
CA ASP A 91 11.37 -22.98 7.15
C ASP A 91 11.12 -21.47 7.08
N THR A 92 12.15 -20.69 7.40
CA THR A 92 12.12 -19.23 7.20
C THR A 92 12.17 -18.93 5.71
N LEU A 93 11.21 -18.15 5.19
CA LEU A 93 11.24 -17.71 3.80
C LEU A 93 12.17 -16.49 3.67
N LEU A 94 13.08 -16.56 2.71
CA LEU A 94 14.08 -15.52 2.47
C LEU A 94 13.86 -14.91 1.08
N TYR A 95 13.61 -13.61 1.04
CA TYR A 95 13.58 -12.81 -0.18
C TYR A 95 14.90 -12.06 -0.30
N HIS A 96 15.41 -11.91 -1.52
CA HIS A 96 16.71 -11.31 -1.78
C HIS A 96 16.59 -10.17 -2.78
N PHE A 97 17.41 -9.14 -2.59
CA PHE A 97 17.71 -8.17 -3.63
C PHE A 97 18.40 -8.87 -4.81
N ALA A 98 18.39 -8.26 -5.99
CA ALA A 98 19.08 -8.75 -7.18
C ALA A 98 20.59 -8.98 -6.95
N GLY A 99 21.20 -8.23 -6.02
CA GLY A 99 22.59 -8.41 -5.60
C GLY A 99 22.85 -9.57 -4.62
N GLY A 100 21.83 -10.36 -4.27
CA GLY A 100 21.94 -11.53 -3.38
C GLY A 100 21.85 -11.23 -1.88
N VAL A 101 21.83 -9.97 -1.47
CA VAL A 101 21.60 -9.57 -0.06
C VAL A 101 20.15 -9.84 0.31
N ILE A 102 19.88 -10.23 1.56
CA ILE A 102 18.52 -10.48 2.05
C ILE A 102 17.74 -9.16 2.09
N SER A 103 16.54 -9.18 1.52
CA SER A 103 15.57 -8.08 1.46
C SER A 103 14.49 -8.24 2.52
N VAL A 104 13.91 -9.44 2.65
CA VAL A 104 12.88 -9.72 3.66
C VAL A 104 13.07 -11.14 4.20
N LYS A 105 12.90 -11.32 5.51
CA LYS A 105 12.77 -12.63 6.15
C LYS A 105 11.37 -12.79 6.70
N VAL A 106 10.72 -13.89 6.35
CA VAL A 106 9.42 -14.28 6.91
C VAL A 106 9.64 -15.55 7.73
N TYR A 107 9.52 -15.41 9.04
CA TYR A 107 9.71 -16.51 9.97
C TYR A 107 8.54 -17.49 9.90
N PRO A 108 8.71 -18.72 10.38
CA PRO A 108 7.60 -19.64 10.56
C PRO A 108 6.57 -19.13 11.55
N TRP A 109 5.34 -19.64 11.44
CA TRP A 109 4.31 -19.44 12.45
C TRP A 109 4.67 -20.16 13.74
N VAL A 110 4.63 -19.43 14.86
CA VAL A 110 4.80 -19.95 16.21
C VAL A 110 3.70 -19.35 17.08
N ASP A 111 2.90 -20.20 17.73
CA ASP A 111 1.80 -19.79 18.61
C ASP A 111 0.88 -18.72 18.00
N SER A 112 0.44 -18.97 16.76
CA SER A 112 -0.43 -18.06 15.99
C SER A 112 0.17 -16.68 15.70
N LYS A 113 1.49 -16.52 15.77
CA LYS A 113 2.21 -15.32 15.36
C LYS A 113 3.27 -15.65 14.31
N GLN A 114 3.55 -14.70 13.44
CA GLN A 114 4.60 -14.80 12.43
C GLN A 114 5.36 -13.48 12.36
N LEU A 115 6.68 -13.53 12.56
CA LEU A 115 7.54 -12.37 12.43
C LEU A 115 7.94 -12.14 10.97
N ILE A 116 7.97 -10.88 10.55
CA ILE A 116 8.51 -10.45 9.26
C ILE A 116 9.54 -9.36 9.52
N GLU A 117 10.76 -9.55 9.05
CA GLU A 117 11.83 -8.55 9.14
C GLU A 117 12.17 -8.02 7.75
N VAL A 118 12.15 -6.70 7.61
CA VAL A 118 12.52 -6.00 6.37
C VAL A 118 13.94 -5.45 6.54
N TYR A 119 14.81 -5.80 5.62
CA TYR A 119 16.23 -5.47 5.64
C TYR A 119 16.55 -4.41 4.59
N SER A 120 17.37 -3.45 4.98
CA SER A 120 17.97 -2.48 4.06
C SER A 120 18.96 -3.17 3.13
N LEU A 121 19.31 -2.51 2.02
CA LEU A 121 20.37 -2.98 1.12
C LEU A 121 21.74 -3.14 1.83
N LYS A 122 21.93 -2.45 2.96
CA LYS A 122 23.14 -2.55 3.81
C LYS A 122 23.10 -3.72 4.81
N GLY A 123 22.00 -4.48 4.84
CA GLY A 123 21.83 -5.67 5.69
C GLY A 123 21.32 -5.38 7.11
N GLY A 124 20.97 -4.14 7.44
CA GLY A 124 20.34 -3.80 8.74
C GLY A 124 18.82 -3.90 8.67
N VAL A 125 18.18 -4.40 9.73
CA VAL A 125 16.72 -4.41 9.86
C VAL A 125 16.20 -2.97 9.97
N VAL A 126 15.26 -2.62 9.09
CA VAL A 126 14.68 -1.28 9.01
C VAL A 126 13.35 -1.22 9.76
N ILE A 127 12.49 -2.21 9.52
CA ILE A 127 11.20 -2.35 10.20
C ILE A 127 10.89 -3.83 10.41
N THR A 128 10.14 -4.10 11.46
CA THR A 128 9.61 -5.41 11.80
C THR A 128 8.09 -5.35 11.74
N LEU A 129 7.48 -6.36 11.14
CA LEU A 129 6.03 -6.52 11.01
C LEU A 129 5.63 -7.88 11.60
N GLU A 130 4.36 -8.04 11.92
CA GLU A 130 3.84 -9.29 12.48
C GLU A 130 2.54 -9.69 11.79
N ASN A 131 2.39 -10.97 11.46
CA ASN A 131 1.08 -11.57 11.22
C ASN A 131 0.60 -12.24 12.50
N ILE A 132 -0.69 -12.10 12.81
CA ILE A 132 -1.30 -12.64 14.01
C ILE A 132 -2.63 -13.30 13.63
N ASN A 133 -2.86 -14.52 14.09
CA ASN A 133 -4.08 -15.28 13.83
C ASN A 133 -4.71 -15.79 15.13
N LEU A 134 -5.31 -14.87 15.88
CA LEU A 134 -5.96 -15.11 17.16
C LEU A 134 -7.41 -14.61 17.11
N SER A 135 -8.00 -14.27 18.26
CA SER A 135 -9.29 -13.58 18.34
C SER A 135 -9.29 -12.22 17.64
N TYR A 136 -8.12 -11.66 17.37
CA TYR A 136 -7.87 -10.58 16.44
C TYR A 136 -6.91 -11.05 15.36
N ASN A 137 -6.93 -10.41 14.20
CA ASN A 137 -6.11 -10.78 13.05
C ASN A 137 -5.29 -9.59 12.57
N VAL A 138 -4.01 -9.84 12.33
CA VAL A 138 -3.13 -8.97 11.54
C VAL A 138 -2.59 -9.81 10.40
N SER A 139 -2.69 -9.32 9.17
CA SER A 139 -2.12 -9.99 8.01
C SER A 139 -1.43 -8.99 7.09
N ASN A 140 -0.22 -9.32 6.67
CA ASN A 140 0.62 -8.51 5.79
C ASN A 140 0.77 -9.20 4.44
N THR A 141 0.39 -8.49 3.38
CA THR A 141 0.65 -8.88 2.00
C THR A 141 1.84 -8.09 1.47
N LEU A 142 2.93 -8.79 1.15
CA LEU A 142 4.17 -8.21 0.68
C LEU A 142 4.15 -8.09 -0.85
N HIS A 143 4.50 -6.91 -1.38
CA HIS A 143 4.63 -6.68 -2.81
C HIS A 143 6.08 -6.28 -3.13
N PHE A 144 6.72 -7.05 -4.01
CA PHE A 144 8.12 -6.86 -4.38
C PHE A 144 8.26 -6.27 -5.78
N ARG A 145 9.29 -5.47 -5.96
CA ARG A 145 9.77 -5.04 -7.28
C ARG A 145 10.50 -6.16 -8.00
N SER A 146 10.81 -5.94 -9.28
CA SER A 146 11.59 -6.87 -10.10
C SER A 146 13.03 -7.07 -9.62
N ASP A 147 13.58 -6.10 -8.88
CA ASP A 147 14.93 -6.17 -8.29
C ASP A 147 14.95 -6.87 -6.91
N GLY A 148 13.81 -7.40 -6.45
CA GLY A 148 13.69 -8.08 -5.15
C GLY A 148 13.58 -7.15 -3.94
N SER A 149 13.62 -5.83 -4.13
CA SER A 149 13.26 -4.87 -3.08
C SER A 149 11.76 -4.94 -2.79
N LEU A 150 11.39 -4.67 -1.54
CA LEU A 150 10.02 -4.51 -1.11
C LEU A 150 9.50 -3.15 -1.62
N GLU A 151 8.38 -3.18 -2.35
CA GLU A 151 7.74 -1.97 -2.89
C GLU A 151 6.73 -1.40 -1.91
N ARG A 152 5.85 -2.29 -1.42
CA ARG A 152 4.80 -1.95 -0.48
C ARG A 152 4.37 -3.15 0.34
N VAL A 153 3.77 -2.85 1.49
CA VAL A 153 3.05 -3.82 2.31
C VAL A 153 1.62 -3.36 2.47
N ASN A 154 0.68 -4.25 2.19
CA ASN A 154 -0.72 -4.06 2.53
C ASN A 154 -1.00 -4.87 3.80
N GLU A 155 -1.17 -4.17 4.92
CA GLU A 155 -1.53 -4.73 6.21
C GLU A 155 -3.05 -4.62 6.40
N HIS A 156 -3.68 -5.72 6.77
CA HIS A 156 -5.06 -5.76 7.24
C HIS A 156 -5.06 -6.08 8.73
N PHE A 157 -5.75 -5.24 9.52
CA PHE A 157 -5.92 -5.42 10.95
C PHE A 157 -7.41 -5.46 11.31
N ASN A 158 -7.83 -6.62 11.81
CA ASN A 158 -9.14 -6.81 12.40
C ASN A 158 -9.00 -7.04 13.91
N PRO A 159 -9.41 -6.11 14.78
CA PRO A 159 -9.33 -6.23 16.24
C PRO A 159 -10.28 -7.29 16.83
N GLY A 160 -11.14 -7.93 16.03
CA GLY A 160 -12.01 -9.03 16.44
C GLY A 160 -13.36 -8.56 17.00
N ALA A 161 -13.38 -8.10 18.25
CA ALA A 161 -14.62 -7.70 18.93
C ALA A 161 -15.10 -6.28 18.60
N SER A 162 -14.44 -5.60 17.66
CA SER A 162 -14.84 -4.27 17.18
C SER A 162 -15.67 -4.38 15.90
N MET A 163 -16.58 -3.43 15.70
CA MET A 163 -17.18 -3.22 14.38
C MET A 163 -16.22 -2.58 13.38
N TYR A 164 -15.08 -2.05 13.86
CA TYR A 164 -14.08 -1.40 13.04
C TYR A 164 -12.94 -2.34 12.67
N TRP A 165 -12.43 -2.19 11.46
CA TRP A 165 -11.15 -2.77 11.01
C TRP A 165 -10.33 -1.71 10.28
N TYR A 166 -9.05 -2.02 10.07
CA TYR A 166 -8.08 -1.08 9.53
C TYR A 166 -7.28 -1.72 8.42
N ASP A 167 -7.11 -0.99 7.31
CA ASP A 167 -6.20 -1.37 6.24
C ASP A 167 -5.10 -0.33 6.16
N THR A 168 -3.84 -0.76 6.24
CA THR A 168 -2.66 0.09 6.14
C THR A 168 -1.86 -0.26 4.89
N VAL A 169 -1.53 0.75 4.09
CA VAL A 169 -0.58 0.60 2.97
C VAL A 169 0.71 1.32 3.34
N ILE A 170 1.82 0.58 3.40
CA ILE A 170 3.17 1.08 3.68
C ILE A 170 3.98 1.05 2.40
N HIS A 171 4.61 2.16 2.02
CA HIS A 171 5.50 2.23 0.86
C HIS A 171 6.97 2.29 1.27
N PHE A 172 7.82 1.72 0.42
CA PHE A 172 9.26 1.60 0.64
C PHE A 172 10.04 2.11 -0.57
N GLU A 173 11.25 2.60 -0.35
CA GLU A 173 12.23 2.89 -1.40
C GLU A 173 12.89 1.59 -1.94
N PRO A 174 13.65 1.64 -3.05
CA PRO A 174 14.39 0.49 -3.57
C PRO A 174 15.43 -0.12 -2.61
N ASP A 175 15.86 0.62 -1.59
CA ASP A 175 16.75 0.12 -0.54
C ASP A 175 15.99 -0.47 0.66
N ASN A 176 14.67 -0.66 0.55
CA ASN A 176 13.73 -1.07 1.58
C ASN A 176 13.56 -0.09 2.75
N GLU A 177 13.96 1.17 2.61
CA GLU A 177 13.63 2.19 3.62
C GLU A 177 12.14 2.58 3.50
N PRO A 178 11.35 2.52 4.58
CA PRO A 178 9.97 3.01 4.56
C PRO A 178 9.94 4.51 4.23
N THR A 179 8.88 4.93 3.54
CA THR A 179 8.68 6.34 3.15
C THR A 179 7.49 6.94 3.85
N TRP A 180 6.32 6.36 3.61
CA TRP A 180 5.05 6.81 4.14
C TRP A 180 4.09 5.63 4.26
N LYS A 181 3.06 5.81 5.09
CA LYS A 181 1.93 4.90 5.15
C LYS A 181 0.62 5.64 5.23
N ILE A 182 -0.45 5.00 4.78
CA ILE A 182 -1.83 5.48 4.95
C ILE A 182 -2.63 4.36 5.59
N THR A 183 -3.36 4.70 6.66
CA THR A 183 -4.25 3.77 7.36
C THR A 183 -5.69 4.21 7.18
N TYR A 184 -6.52 3.32 6.65
CA TYR A 184 -7.95 3.51 6.45
C TYR A 184 -8.72 2.78 7.53
N GLN A 185 -9.70 3.44 8.13
CA GLN A 185 -10.65 2.81 9.04
C GLN A 185 -11.93 2.46 8.28
N TYR A 186 -12.47 1.29 8.59
CA TYR A 186 -13.75 0.84 8.08
C TYR A 186 -14.68 0.36 9.20
N PRO A 187 -16.01 0.51 9.08
CA PRO A 187 -16.67 1.32 8.06
C PRO A 187 -16.31 2.81 8.24
N GLN A 188 -16.22 3.54 7.13
CA GLN A 188 -15.96 4.98 7.14
C GLN A 188 -17.19 5.71 7.71
N ARG A 189 -16.98 6.62 8.67
CA ARG A 189 -18.05 7.41 9.28
C ARG A 189 -18.09 8.82 8.71
N THR A 190 -16.94 9.36 8.32
CA THR A 190 -16.81 10.69 7.73
C THR A 190 -16.02 10.67 6.42
N VAL A 191 -16.00 11.80 5.72
CA VAL A 191 -15.15 11.97 4.52
C VAL A 191 -13.67 11.91 4.90
N GLU A 192 -13.31 12.42 6.08
CA GLU A 192 -11.95 12.37 6.60
C GLU A 192 -11.48 10.93 6.83
N ASP A 193 -12.35 10.05 7.35
CA ASP A 193 -12.05 8.61 7.46
C ASP A 193 -11.73 7.99 6.09
N SER A 194 -12.40 8.47 5.02
CA SER A 194 -12.20 7.98 3.67
C SER A 194 -10.87 8.42 3.04
N MET A 195 -10.29 9.52 3.54
CA MET A 195 -8.99 10.02 3.09
C MET A 195 -7.81 9.26 3.72
N GLY A 196 -8.07 8.53 4.81
CA GLY A 196 -7.08 7.77 5.56
C GLY A 196 -6.12 8.65 6.37
N GLU A 197 -5.65 8.11 7.48
CA GLU A 197 -4.62 8.75 8.28
C GLU A 197 -3.25 8.56 7.63
N LYS A 198 -2.57 9.67 7.33
CA LYS A 198 -1.28 9.67 6.63
C LYS A 198 -0.14 9.82 7.63
N TYR A 199 0.92 9.04 7.41
CA TYR A 199 2.12 9.06 8.24
C TYR A 199 3.36 9.09 7.36
N LEU A 200 4.38 9.83 7.79
CA LEU A 200 5.72 9.82 7.21
C LEU A 200 6.69 9.04 8.09
N TRP A 201 7.67 8.40 7.48
CA TRP A 201 8.74 7.73 8.21
C TRP A 201 9.83 8.72 8.61
N ASP A 202 10.06 8.90 9.91
CA ASP A 202 11.25 9.57 10.41
C ASP A 202 12.40 8.57 10.45
N ARG A 203 13.33 8.69 9.50
CA ARG A 203 14.50 7.81 9.37
C ARG A 203 15.47 7.92 10.55
N ASN A 204 15.57 9.09 11.18
CA ASN A 204 16.49 9.30 12.30
C ASN A 204 15.95 8.65 13.57
N GLN A 205 14.64 8.78 13.80
CA GLN A 205 13.98 8.27 14.99
C GLN A 205 13.38 6.87 14.79
N LYS A 206 13.44 6.34 13.56
CA LYS A 206 12.86 5.05 13.14
C LYS A 206 11.42 4.88 13.59
N ARG A 207 10.59 5.90 13.33
CA ARG A 207 9.17 5.90 13.73
C ARG A 207 8.28 6.61 12.72
N TRP A 208 7.01 6.23 12.74
CA TRP A 208 5.96 6.89 11.97
C TRP A 208 5.53 8.19 12.66
N VAL A 209 5.48 9.28 11.91
CA VAL A 209 5.00 10.60 12.35
C VAL A 209 3.73 10.92 11.57
N LYS A 210 2.63 11.15 12.29
CA LYS A 210 1.33 11.50 11.69
C LYS A 210 1.42 12.86 11.02
N GLN A 211 0.89 12.98 9.80
CA GLN A 211 0.75 14.27 9.13
C GLN A 211 -0.55 14.95 9.57
N GLU A 212 -0.45 16.13 10.15
CA GLU A 212 -1.61 16.99 10.43
C GLU A 212 -1.84 17.92 9.24
N ILE A 213 -3.08 17.96 8.71
CA ILE A 213 -3.46 18.92 7.67
C ILE A 213 -3.90 20.21 8.38
N VAL A 214 -3.05 21.23 8.36
CA VAL A 214 -3.43 22.58 8.83
C VAL A 214 -4.27 23.23 7.73
N ILE A 215 -5.58 23.30 7.94
CA ILE A 215 -6.46 24.09 7.07
C ILE A 215 -6.40 25.53 7.58
N GLU A 216 -5.60 26.39 6.94
CA GLU A 216 -5.63 27.82 7.20
C GLU A 216 -6.98 28.39 6.76
N THR A 217 -7.85 28.67 7.73
CA THR A 217 -9.10 29.36 7.44
C THR A 217 -8.78 30.86 7.34
N ILE A 218 -8.76 31.38 6.11
CA ILE A 218 -8.66 32.83 5.90
C ILE A 218 -9.99 33.44 6.38
N GLN A 219 -10.01 33.96 7.61
CA GLN A 219 -11.12 34.81 8.05
C GLN A 219 -11.05 36.12 7.24
N PRO A 220 -12.10 36.50 6.50
CA PRO A 220 -12.13 37.82 5.88
C PRO A 220 -12.11 38.86 6.99
N SER A 221 -11.09 39.71 7.00
CA SER A 221 -11.06 40.89 7.86
C SER A 221 -12.26 41.76 7.52
N ALA A 222 -13.12 42.01 8.51
CA ALA A 222 -14.29 42.87 8.35
C ALA A 222 -13.86 44.29 7.91
N PRO A 223 -14.66 44.96 7.06
CA PRO A 223 -14.38 46.30 6.53
C PRO A 223 -14.41 47.39 7.61
#